data_AF-A0A2V5RWT8-F1
#
_entry.id   AF-A0A2V5RWT8-F1
#
_cell.length_a   1.000
_cell.length_b   1.000
_cell.length_c   1.000
_cell.angle_alpha   90.00
_cell.angle_beta   90.00
_cell.angle_gamma   90.00
#
_symmetry.space_group_name_H-M   'P 1'
#
loop_
_entity.id
_entity.type
_entity.pdbx_description
1 polymer ?
#
loop_
_entity_poly.entity_id
_entity_poly.type
_entity_poly.pdbx_seq_one_letter_code
_entity_poly.pdbx_strand_id
1 'polypeptide(L)' 'MWSDITPIERRDWIHWITSAKQPETRARRIKNACSMLAAGKRRVCCFDRFGFYSKTLSVPKPAI' A
#
# COMPACT_ATOMS: atom_id res chain seq x y z
N MET A 1 -10.21 12.41 -3.57
CA MET A 1 -9.61 11.68 -2.42
C MET A 1 -8.64 10.57 -2.82
N TRP A 2 -8.95 9.69 -3.78
CA TRP A 2 -7.97 8.71 -4.32
C TRP A 2 -7.31 9.15 -5.65
N SER A 3 -8.01 9.97 -6.44
CA SER A 3 -7.46 10.55 -7.68
C SER A 3 -6.46 11.67 -7.42
N ASP A 4 -6.45 12.21 -6.20
CA ASP A 4 -5.62 13.35 -5.80
C ASP A 4 -4.22 12.93 -5.32
N ILE A 5 -4.08 11.68 -4.85
CA ILE A 5 -2.78 11.15 -4.41
C ILE A 5 -1.90 10.78 -5.61
N THR A 6 -0.59 10.87 -5.40
CA THR A 6 0.38 10.55 -6.45
C THR A 6 0.30 9.07 -6.85
N PRO A 7 0.68 8.71 -8.09
CA PRO A 7 0.71 7.30 -8.52
C PRO A 7 1.55 6.40 -7.61
N ILE A 8 2.63 6.95 -7.03
CA ILE A 8 3.49 6.25 -6.07
C ILE A 8 2.73 5.97 -4.77
N GLU A 9 2.00 6.95 -4.24
CA GLU A 9 1.18 6.75 -3.04
C GLU A 9 0.07 5.76 -3.26
N ARG A 10 -0.55 5.79 -4.44
CA ARG A 10 -1.55 4.81 -4.83
C ARG A 10 -0.98 3.38 -4.80
N ARG A 11 0.22 3.21 -5.36
CA ARG A 11 0.95 1.93 -5.32
C ARG A 11 1.23 1.48 -3.88
N ASP A 12 1.69 2.38 -3.02
CA ASP A 12 1.97 2.07 -1.61
C ASP A 12 0.69 1.59 -0.88
N TRP A 13 -0.44 2.27 -1.09
CA TRP A 13 -1.72 1.87 -0.49
C TRP A 13 -2.17 0.50 -0.97
N ILE A 14 -2.11 0.25 -2.29
CA ILE A 14 -2.47 -1.05 -2.87
C ILE A 14 -1.59 -2.14 -2.28
N HIS A 15 -0.27 -1.92 -2.25
CA HIS A 15 0.69 -2.88 -1.75
C HIS A 15 0.49 -3.19 -0.26
N TRP A 16 0.26 -2.16 0.55
CA TRP A 16 -0.05 -2.35 1.95
C TRP A 16 -1.34 -3.15 2.14
N ILE A 17 -2.38 -2.90 1.35
CA ILE A 17 -3.63 -3.69 1.43
C ILE A 17 -3.37 -5.15 1.00
N THR A 18 -2.64 -5.39 -0.09
CA THR A 18 -2.42 -6.74 -0.65
C THR A 18 -1.41 -7.57 0.14
N SER A 19 -0.48 -6.94 0.87
CA SER A 19 0.47 -7.64 1.75
C SER A 19 -0.18 -8.43 2.88
N ALA A 20 -1.45 -8.15 3.21
CA ALA A 20 -2.22 -8.97 4.14
C ALA A 20 -2.58 -10.32 3.49
N LYS A 21 -2.07 -11.41 4.08
CA LYS A 21 -2.34 -12.79 3.64
C LYS A 21 -3.79 -13.21 3.89
N GLN A 22 -4.39 -12.73 4.98
CA GLN A 22 -5.76 -13.08 5.36
C GLN A 22 -6.79 -12.12 4.72
N PRO A 23 -7.89 -12.65 4.15
CA PRO A 23 -8.91 -11.83 3.48
C PRO A 23 -9.62 -10.87 4.45
N GLU A 24 -9.89 -11.28 5.68
CA GLU A 24 -10.49 -10.43 6.72
C GLU A 24 -9.60 -9.22 7.06
N THR A 25 -8.29 -9.47 7.18
CA THR A 25 -7.31 -8.39 7.43
C THR A 25 -7.24 -7.44 6.24
N ARG A 26 -7.38 -7.94 5.00
CA ARG A 26 -7.45 -7.11 3.80
C ARG A 26 -8.67 -6.19 3.82
N ALA A 27 -9.85 -6.72 4.16
CA ALA A 27 -11.07 -5.93 4.29
C ALA A 27 -10.93 -4.83 5.37
N ARG A 28 -10.31 -5.16 6.51
CA ARG A 28 -10.01 -4.17 7.57
C ARG A 28 -9.05 -3.08 7.08
N ARG A 29 -8.00 -3.45 6.33
CA ARG A 29 -7.05 -2.48 5.74
C ARG A 29 -7.71 -1.55 4.73
N ILE A 30 -8.66 -2.03 3.92
CA ILE A 30 -9.41 -1.17 2.97
C ILE A 30 -10.23 -0.11 3.72
N LYS A 31 -10.95 -0.51 4.78
CA LYS A 31 -11.73 0.44 5.61
C LYS A 31 -10.81 1.47 6.28
N ASN A 32 -9.69 1.02 6.84
CA ASN A 32 -8.71 1.92 7.45
C ASN A 32 -8.07 2.86 6.42
N ALA A 33 -7.78 2.38 5.20
CA ALA A 33 -7.24 3.21 4.13
C ALA A 33 -8.19 4.35 3.77
N CYS A 34 -9.49 4.06 3.63
CA CYS A 34 -10.50 5.08 3.38
C CYS A 34 -10.55 6.12 4.51
N SER A 35 -10.57 5.67 5.78
CA SER A 35 -10.57 6.56 6.94
C SER A 35 -9.29 7.41 7.05
N MET A 36 -8.12 6.85 6.75
CA MET A 36 -6.84 7.56 6.79
C MET A 36 -6.71 8.57 5.65
N LEU A 37 -7.15 8.22 4.45
CA LEU A 37 -7.23 9.16 3.33
C LEU A 37 -8.23 10.28 3.62
N ALA A 38 -9.36 9.96 4.27
CA ALA A 38 -10.34 10.95 4.73
C ALA A 38 -9.73 11.91 5.76
N ALA A 39 -8.89 11.40 6.66
CA ALA A 39 -8.13 12.19 7.63
C ALA A 39 -6.92 12.94 7.02
N GLY A 40 -6.76 12.96 5.70
CA GLY A 40 -5.68 13.69 5.02
C GLY A 40 -4.32 12.98 5.02
N LYS A 41 -4.23 11.74 5.52
CA LYS A 41 -2.99 10.96 5.44
C LYS A 41 -2.79 10.44 4.03
N ARG A 42 -1.85 11.05 3.32
CA ARG A 42 -1.48 10.63 1.95
C ARG A 42 -0.61 9.37 1.93
N ARG A 43 0.12 9.09 3.02
CA ARG A 43 0.94 7.87 3.19
C ARG A 43 0.32 6.89 4.18
N VAL A 44 0.60 5.61 3.94
CA VAL A 44 0.39 4.54 4.92
C VAL A 44 1.37 4.70 6.09
N CYS A 45 0.87 4.68 7.32
CA CYS A 45 1.69 4.70 8.53
C CYS A 45 2.38 3.34 8.72
N CYS A 46 3.68 3.34 9.05
CA CYS A 46 4.48 2.13 9.30
C CYS A 46 4.56 1.13 8.12
N PHE A 47 4.45 1.61 6.87
CA PHE A 47 4.67 0.79 5.68
C PHE A 47 6.10 0.99 5.15
N ASP A 48 6.83 -0.11 5.00
CA ASP A 48 8.18 -0.13 4.46
C ASP A 48 8.14 0.06 2.93
N ARG A 49 8.32 1.30 2.50
CA ARG A 49 8.36 1.70 1.08
C ARG A 49 9.62 1.27 0.36
N PHE A 50 10.70 1.10 1.11
CA PHE A 50 12.01 0.73 0.56
C PHE A 50 12.15 -0.78 0.37
N GLY A 51 11.17 -1.57 0.84
CA GLY A 51 11.18 -3.02 0.68
C GLY A 51 12.27 -3.72 1.49
N PHE A 52 12.95 -3.02 2.40
CA PHE A 52 13.95 -3.60 3.31
C PHE A 52 13.38 -4.78 4.11
N TYR A 53 12.11 -4.70 4.49
CA TYR A 53 11.39 -5.74 5.23
C TYR A 53 10.28 -6.39 4.41
N SER A 54 9.85 -5.75 3.32
CA SER A 54 8.78 -6.24 2.46
C SER A 54 9.30 -7.13 1.31
N LYS A 55 9.36 -8.46 1.51
CA LYS A 55 9.74 -9.47 0.48
C LYS A 55 8.75 -9.60 -0.71
N THR A 56 7.84 -8.66 -0.86
CA THR A 56 6.71 -8.72 -1.81
C THR A 56 6.93 -7.87 -3.06
N LEU A 57 7.89 -6.95 -3.06
CA LEU A 57 8.32 -6.22 -4.26
C LEU A 57 9.74 -6.67 -4.61
N SER A 58 9.89 -7.34 -5.74
CA SER A 58 11.20 -7.64 -6.33
C SER A 58 11.39 -6.75 -7.55
N VAL A 59 12.64 -6.30 -7.78
CA VAL A 59 13.01 -5.66 -9.05
C VAL A 59 12.67 -6.64 -10.18
N PRO A 60 11.96 -6.21 -11.24
CA PRO A 60 11.70 -7.07 -12.38
C PRO A 60 13.04 -7.53 -12.95
N LYS A 61 13.18 -8.84 -13.18
CA LYS A 61 14.40 -9.36 -13.81
C LYS A 61 14.51 -8.71 -15.20
N PRO A 62 15.71 -8.23 -15.61
CA PRO A 62 15.89 -7.74 -16.96
C PRO A 62 15.50 -8.85 -17.93
N ALA A 63 14.69 -8.50 -18.94
CA ALA A 63 14.43 -9.38 -20.06
C ALA A 63 15.75 -9.51 -20.83
N ILE A 64 16.30 -10.72 -20.89
CA ILE A 64 17.46 -11.09 -21.69
C ILE A 64 16.98 -11.39 -23.11
#